data_AF-A0A5B8U666-F1
#
_entry.id   AF-A0A5B8U666-F1
#
_cell.length_a   1.000
_cell.length_b   1.000
_cell.length_c   1.000
_cell.angle_alpha   90.00
_cell.angle_beta   90.00
_cell.angle_gamma   90.00
#
_symmetry.space_group_name_H-M   'P 1'
#
loop_
_entity.id
_entity.type
_entity.pdbx_description
1 polymer ?
#
loop_
_entity_poly.entity_id
_entity_poly.type
_entity_poly.pdbx_seq_one_letter_code
_entity_poly.pdbx_strand_id
1 'polypeptide(L)'
;MEVVRADGARVVGLSPRRGQRARGLAVVGPRRQGVSWRDQNENQKTEKTETTSTTGEERMDAMGQQTTGQRKIDAVLAGQRWPVVRGRRDAVEAERDWRWLQFVGRFRFVTTDLLAVRFGVSGRRARARVSRLESHGLLVGVRDHVSQSRAIYLTPKGARSIGRRPRRKAPRVAVQREHELAVVALAIDLELAASPGIEILTERDCRGREADGLGRHSIDLIDDRGMTSRRWPDLIVGSDQRRVAIEIEFASKAASRLASIVASYLASSLAEVRFLVASPALAARLQRTRTIQRGRLINQRITPTTTMTIAAWPGAPDHVRDQIALRLR
;
A
#
# COMPACT_ATOMS: atom_id res chain seq x y z
N MET A 1 33.25 -35.84 61.78
CA MET A 1 31.91 -36.21 62.30
C MET A 1 31.30 -34.90 62.74
N GLU A 2 30.18 -34.42 62.21
CA GLU A 2 28.91 -35.11 62.02
C GLU A 2 28.08 -34.33 60.98
N VAL A 3 27.39 -35.07 60.12
CA VAL A 3 26.51 -34.58 59.07
C VAL A 3 25.12 -34.40 59.66
N VAL A 4 24.49 -33.24 59.48
CA VAL A 4 23.04 -33.10 59.66
C VAL A 4 22.44 -32.45 58.41
N ARG A 5 21.58 -33.21 57.74
CA ARG A 5 20.63 -32.80 56.70
C ARG A 5 19.21 -32.90 57.26
N ALA A 6 18.34 -31.98 56.84
CA ALA A 6 16.87 -32.03 56.68
C ALA A 6 16.40 -30.56 56.63
N ASP A 7 15.44 -30.03 55.87
CA ASP A 7 14.41 -30.46 54.91
C ASP A 7 14.10 -29.18 54.06
N GLY A 8 13.65 -29.16 52.81
CA GLY A 8 12.53 -29.89 52.22
C GLY A 8 11.37 -28.92 51.95
N ALA A 9 11.36 -28.23 50.80
CA ALA A 9 10.18 -27.46 50.33
C ALA A 9 9.85 -27.79 48.88
N ARG A 10 8.69 -28.42 48.67
CA ARG A 10 8.07 -28.77 47.38
C ARG A 10 7.40 -27.54 46.78
N VAL A 11 7.66 -27.26 45.50
CA VAL A 11 6.84 -26.38 44.67
C VAL A 11 5.89 -27.25 43.84
N VAL A 12 4.61 -27.18 44.15
CA VAL A 12 3.53 -27.85 43.41
C VAL A 12 3.09 -26.94 42.27
N GLY A 13 3.16 -27.46 41.05
CA GLY A 13 2.72 -26.78 39.83
C GLY A 13 1.20 -26.71 39.71
N LEU A 14 0.70 -25.54 39.28
CA LEU A 14 -0.70 -25.36 38.89
C LEU A 14 -0.83 -25.38 37.36
N SER A 15 -1.53 -26.39 36.85
CA SER A 15 -2.04 -26.46 35.49
C SER A 15 -3.21 -25.47 35.28
N PRO A 16 -3.32 -24.80 34.12
CA PRO A 16 -4.52 -24.03 33.80
C PRO A 16 -5.61 -24.93 33.21
N ARG A 17 -6.78 -24.90 33.85
CA ARG A 17 -8.02 -25.56 33.43
C ARG A 17 -8.63 -24.90 32.19
N ARG A 18 -9.13 -25.75 31.29
CA ARG A 18 -10.04 -25.42 30.19
C ARG A 18 -11.38 -24.88 30.71
N GLY A 19 -11.93 -23.92 29.96
CA GLY A 19 -13.37 -23.79 29.77
C GLY A 19 -14.02 -22.57 30.40
N GLN A 20 -14.10 -21.46 29.65
CA GLN A 20 -15.21 -20.52 29.79
C GLN A 20 -15.67 -20.06 28.41
N ARG A 21 -16.97 -20.25 28.17
CA ARG A 21 -17.72 -19.80 27.00
C ARG A 21 -17.91 -18.29 27.11
N ALA A 22 -17.45 -17.53 26.12
CA ALA A 22 -17.80 -16.12 25.99
C ALA A 22 -19.24 -16.01 25.47
N ARG A 23 -20.14 -15.52 26.33
CA ARG A 23 -21.46 -15.01 25.94
C ARG A 23 -21.27 -13.67 25.24
N GLY A 24 -22.04 -13.48 24.17
CA GLY A 24 -22.04 -12.27 23.36
C GLY A 24 -22.45 -11.04 24.16
N LEU A 25 -21.66 -9.98 24.01
CA LEU A 25 -22.02 -8.62 24.40
C LEU A 25 -22.34 -7.86 23.13
N ALA A 26 -23.62 -7.50 23.00
CA ALA A 26 -24.14 -6.60 22.00
C ALA A 26 -23.52 -5.21 22.21
N VAL A 27 -22.87 -4.69 21.16
CA VAL A 27 -22.41 -3.31 21.12
C VAL A 27 -23.57 -2.46 20.57
N VAL A 28 -24.24 -1.76 21.48
CA VAL A 28 -25.14 -0.65 21.15
C VAL A 28 -24.25 0.53 20.75
N GLY A 29 -24.17 0.79 19.44
CA GLY A 29 -23.51 1.98 18.90
C GLY A 29 -24.40 3.22 19.02
N PRO A 30 -23.85 4.40 19.33
CA PRO A 30 -24.63 5.64 19.37
C PRO A 30 -25.07 6.06 17.96
N ARG A 31 -26.36 6.40 17.85
CA ARG A 31 -26.98 7.05 16.69
C ARG A 31 -26.19 8.30 16.31
N ARG A 32 -25.58 8.30 15.12
CA ARG A 32 -25.10 9.54 14.49
C ARG A 32 -26.28 10.24 13.84
N GLN A 33 -26.56 11.44 14.35
CA GLN A 33 -27.45 12.40 13.72
C GLN A 33 -26.88 12.79 12.35
N GLY A 34 -27.76 12.81 11.36
CA GLY A 34 -27.44 13.14 9.98
C GLY A 34 -27.08 14.62 9.83
N VAL A 35 -26.00 14.88 9.11
CA VAL A 35 -25.73 16.20 8.52
C VAL A 35 -26.22 16.12 7.08
N SER A 36 -27.36 16.75 6.86
CA SER A 36 -27.98 17.00 5.57
C SER A 36 -27.04 17.86 4.70
N TRP A 37 -26.59 17.31 3.58
CA TRP A 37 -26.01 18.08 2.47
C TRP A 37 -27.07 18.16 1.37
N ARG A 38 -28.01 19.09 1.52
CA ARG A 38 -28.87 19.60 0.45
C ARG A 38 -29.12 21.09 0.68
N ASP A 39 -29.42 21.75 -0.42
CA ASP A 39 -29.82 23.16 -0.56
C ASP A 39 -28.68 24.13 -0.84
N GLN A 40 -28.14 24.08 -2.06
CA GLN A 40 -27.92 25.27 -2.91
C GLN A 40 -27.91 24.83 -4.40
N ASN A 41 -29.04 24.96 -5.08
CA ASN A 41 -29.10 25.37 -6.49
C ASN A 41 -30.57 25.48 -6.92
N GLU A 42 -31.13 26.66 -6.67
CA GLU A 42 -32.41 27.11 -7.19
C GLU A 42 -32.12 28.36 -8.04
N ASN A 43 -32.06 28.19 -9.36
CA ASN A 43 -32.51 29.13 -10.40
C ASN A 43 -31.84 28.81 -11.74
N GLN A 44 -32.62 28.21 -12.64
CA GLN A 44 -32.77 28.67 -14.03
C GLN A 44 -33.92 27.89 -14.70
N LYS A 45 -35.12 28.49 -14.65
CA LYS A 45 -36.15 28.40 -15.71
C LYS A 45 -35.65 29.34 -16.83
N THR A 46 -35.62 29.02 -18.12
CA THR A 46 -36.63 28.61 -19.11
C THR A 46 -35.83 28.35 -20.40
N GLU A 47 -36.11 27.35 -21.24
CA GLU A 47 -37.08 27.46 -22.34
C GLU A 47 -37.41 26.06 -22.88
N LYS A 48 -38.66 25.93 -23.36
CA LYS A 48 -39.23 24.76 -24.02
C LYS A 48 -38.99 24.85 -25.52
N THR A 49 -38.58 23.75 -26.15
CA THR A 49 -38.91 23.44 -27.55
C THR A 49 -38.86 21.92 -27.79
N GLU A 50 -40.00 21.38 -28.23
CA GLU A 50 -40.21 20.34 -29.26
C GLU A 50 -39.30 19.10 -29.24
N THR A 51 -39.75 17.94 -28.74
CA THR A 51 -40.60 16.93 -29.41
C THR A 51 -40.19 16.57 -30.85
N THR A 52 -39.26 15.61 -30.98
CA THR A 52 -39.31 14.64 -32.09
C THR A 52 -38.82 13.27 -31.63
N SER A 53 -39.61 12.28 -32.01
CA SER A 53 -39.48 10.85 -31.85
C SER A 53 -38.26 10.26 -32.56
N THR A 54 -37.47 9.45 -31.86
CA THR A 54 -36.71 8.35 -32.50
C THR A 54 -36.74 7.12 -31.59
N THR A 55 -37.68 6.24 -31.88
CA THR A 55 -37.72 4.85 -31.45
C THR A 55 -36.62 4.05 -32.13
N GLY A 56 -35.85 3.31 -31.34
CA GLY A 56 -35.27 2.03 -31.73
C GLY A 56 -33.83 2.04 -32.23
N GLU A 57 -32.86 2.01 -31.31
CA GLU A 57 -31.54 1.37 -31.55
C GLU A 57 -30.70 1.08 -30.28
N GLU A 58 -31.27 1.13 -29.07
CA GLU A 58 -30.53 0.80 -27.83
C GLU A 58 -30.68 -0.68 -27.46
N ARG A 59 -29.99 -1.58 -28.18
CA ARG A 59 -29.80 -2.97 -27.68
C ARG A 59 -28.55 -3.73 -28.19
N MET A 60 -27.52 -3.05 -28.71
CA MET A 60 -26.29 -3.74 -29.19
C MET A 60 -24.94 -3.26 -28.65
N ASP A 61 -24.86 -2.34 -27.68
CA ASP A 61 -23.57 -1.82 -27.16
C ASP A 61 -23.12 -2.38 -25.79
N ALA A 62 -23.64 -3.54 -25.38
CA ALA A 62 -23.20 -4.21 -24.14
C ALA A 62 -22.12 -5.29 -24.37
N MET A 63 -21.53 -5.38 -25.56
CA MET A 63 -20.56 -6.41 -25.92
C MET A 63 -19.31 -5.79 -26.55
N GLY A 64 -18.22 -5.67 -25.78
CA GLY A 64 -16.89 -5.56 -26.40
C GLY A 64 -15.89 -4.54 -25.86
N GLN A 65 -16.08 -3.91 -24.70
CA GLN A 65 -14.95 -3.24 -24.04
C GLN A 65 -14.11 -4.25 -23.26
N GLN A 66 -13.44 -5.14 -23.99
CA GLN A 66 -12.21 -5.74 -23.48
C GLN A 66 -11.27 -4.58 -23.14
N THR A 67 -11.08 -4.32 -21.86
CA THR A 67 -10.12 -3.30 -21.40
C THR A 67 -8.76 -3.58 -22.04
N THR A 68 -8.00 -2.56 -22.36
CA THR A 68 -6.65 -2.67 -22.97
C THR A 68 -5.73 -3.64 -22.21
N GLY A 69 -6.01 -3.89 -20.92
CA GLY A 69 -5.38 -4.92 -20.11
C GLY A 69 -5.73 -6.36 -20.53
N GLN A 70 -6.99 -6.66 -20.85
CA GLN A 70 -7.46 -8.01 -21.23
C GLN A 70 -6.82 -8.47 -22.55
N ARG A 71 -6.72 -7.59 -23.56
CA ARG A 71 -6.05 -7.92 -24.83
C ARG A 71 -4.55 -8.15 -24.66
N LYS A 72 -3.91 -7.45 -23.71
CA LYS A 72 -2.48 -7.62 -23.40
C LYS A 72 -2.22 -8.91 -22.63
N ILE A 73 -3.15 -9.30 -21.75
CA ILE A 73 -3.17 -10.60 -21.07
C ILE A 73 -3.34 -11.72 -22.10
N ASP A 74 -4.34 -11.62 -22.97
CA ASP A 74 -4.61 -12.64 -23.98
C ASP A 74 -3.45 -12.78 -24.96
N ALA A 75 -2.79 -11.68 -25.38
CA ALA A 75 -1.60 -11.73 -26.23
C ALA A 75 -0.36 -12.32 -25.53
N VAL A 76 -0.15 -12.00 -24.24
CA VAL A 76 0.95 -12.59 -23.44
C VAL A 76 0.68 -14.07 -23.17
N LEU A 77 -0.56 -14.46 -22.85
CA LEU A 77 -0.95 -15.85 -22.64
C LEU A 77 -1.00 -16.65 -23.96
N ALA A 78 -1.32 -16.01 -25.10
CA ALA A 78 -1.38 -16.65 -26.41
C ALA A 78 0.01 -16.96 -27.00
N GLY A 79 1.06 -16.23 -26.61
CA GLY A 79 2.43 -16.45 -27.10
C GLY A 79 3.39 -17.09 -26.08
N GLN A 80 3.15 -16.92 -24.77
CA GLN A 80 3.99 -17.47 -23.71
C GLN A 80 3.25 -18.61 -23.00
N ARG A 81 3.74 -19.85 -23.18
CA ARG A 81 3.20 -21.01 -22.47
C ARG A 81 3.31 -20.77 -20.96
N TRP A 82 2.18 -20.52 -20.30
CA TRP A 82 2.14 -20.27 -18.87
C TRP A 82 2.80 -21.46 -18.14
N PRO A 83 3.78 -21.24 -17.24
CA PRO A 83 4.60 -22.31 -16.69
C PRO A 83 3.85 -23.24 -15.71
N VAL A 84 2.58 -22.92 -15.40
CA VAL A 84 1.72 -23.68 -14.51
C VAL A 84 0.51 -24.19 -15.31
N VAL A 85 0.66 -25.32 -16.00
CA VAL A 85 -0.43 -25.98 -16.74
C VAL A 85 -1.23 -26.89 -15.81
N ARG A 86 -2.54 -26.95 -16.01
CA ARG A 86 -3.58 -27.75 -15.36
C ARG A 86 -4.51 -28.35 -16.44
N GLY A 87 -5.62 -28.96 -16.02
CA GLY A 87 -6.57 -29.65 -16.92
C GLY A 87 -7.61 -28.75 -17.61
N ARG A 88 -8.88 -28.81 -17.18
CA ARG A 88 -10.01 -28.15 -17.91
C ARG A 88 -10.26 -26.67 -17.54
N ARG A 89 -9.50 -26.07 -16.61
CA ARG A 89 -9.72 -24.69 -16.07
C ARG A 89 -8.48 -23.80 -16.15
N ASP A 90 -7.65 -24.06 -17.15
CA ASP A 90 -6.29 -23.55 -17.25
C ASP A 90 -6.17 -22.06 -17.36
N ALA A 91 -6.92 -21.49 -18.30
CA ALA A 91 -6.89 -20.05 -18.54
C ALA A 91 -7.27 -19.25 -17.27
N VAL A 92 -8.29 -19.71 -16.52
CA VAL A 92 -8.75 -19.01 -15.31
C VAL A 92 -7.73 -19.09 -14.18
N GLU A 93 -7.09 -20.24 -13.98
CA GLU A 93 -6.06 -20.39 -12.95
C GLU A 93 -4.76 -19.68 -13.34
N ALA A 94 -4.39 -19.70 -14.62
CA ALA A 94 -3.25 -18.97 -15.17
C ALA A 94 -3.43 -17.47 -14.99
N GLU A 95 -4.59 -16.93 -15.36
CA GLU A 95 -4.91 -15.52 -15.18
C GLU A 95 -4.85 -15.11 -13.71
N ARG A 96 -5.43 -15.94 -12.83
CA ARG A 96 -5.36 -15.66 -11.39
C ARG A 96 -3.93 -15.70 -10.85
N ASP A 97 -3.11 -16.65 -11.30
CA ASP A 97 -1.69 -16.72 -10.92
C ASP A 97 -0.89 -15.53 -11.46
N TRP A 98 -1.17 -15.08 -12.69
CA TRP A 98 -0.59 -13.88 -13.27
C TRP A 98 -0.92 -12.64 -12.44
N ARG A 99 -2.18 -12.46 -12.04
CA ARG A 99 -2.60 -11.37 -11.15
C ARG A 99 -1.89 -11.40 -9.79
N TRP A 100 -1.68 -12.60 -9.24
CA TRP A 100 -0.92 -12.76 -7.99
C TRP A 100 0.53 -12.32 -8.16
N LEU A 101 1.20 -12.78 -9.21
CA LEU A 101 2.59 -12.38 -9.49
C LEU A 101 2.70 -10.89 -9.78
N GLN A 102 1.77 -10.31 -10.54
CA GLN A 102 1.71 -8.86 -10.76
C GLN A 102 1.64 -8.10 -9.44
N PHE A 103 0.71 -8.48 -8.56
CA PHE A 103 0.58 -7.85 -7.25
C PHE A 103 1.86 -7.98 -6.41
N VAL A 104 2.44 -9.19 -6.31
CA VAL A 104 3.72 -9.40 -5.59
C VAL A 104 4.84 -8.55 -6.19
N GLY A 105 4.88 -8.38 -7.52
CA GLY A 105 5.90 -7.61 -8.23
C GLY A 105 5.94 -6.13 -7.87
N ARG A 106 4.81 -5.58 -7.41
CA ARG A 106 4.67 -4.17 -7.00
C ARG A 106 5.39 -3.86 -5.69
N PHE A 107 5.72 -4.86 -4.88
CA PHE A 107 6.31 -4.67 -3.56
C PHE A 107 7.64 -5.38 -3.39
N ARG A 108 8.42 -4.98 -2.39
CA ARG A 108 9.67 -5.64 -2.08
C ARG A 108 9.51 -7.11 -1.73
N PHE A 109 8.53 -7.37 -0.89
CA PHE A 109 7.97 -8.67 -0.57
C PHE A 109 6.58 -8.44 0.03
N VAL A 110 5.79 -9.51 0.11
CA VAL A 110 4.48 -9.53 0.78
C VAL A 110 4.41 -10.72 1.75
N THR A 111 3.33 -10.86 2.49
CA THR A 111 3.04 -12.09 3.25
C THR A 111 1.81 -12.79 2.66
N THR A 112 1.65 -14.07 2.99
CA THR A 112 0.46 -14.82 2.58
C THR A 112 -0.83 -14.26 3.17
N ASP A 113 -0.77 -13.67 4.36
CA ASP A 113 -1.94 -13.10 5.03
C ASP A 113 -2.41 -11.84 4.29
N LEU A 114 -1.49 -10.98 3.84
CA LEU A 114 -1.82 -9.81 3.00
C LEU A 114 -2.35 -10.22 1.62
N LEU A 115 -1.80 -11.28 1.03
CA LEU A 115 -2.35 -11.84 -0.22
C LEU A 115 -3.77 -12.40 -0.01
N ALA A 116 -4.04 -13.04 1.13
CA ALA A 116 -5.37 -13.54 1.45
C ALA A 116 -6.39 -12.40 1.52
N VAL A 117 -6.05 -11.28 2.19
CA VAL A 117 -6.89 -10.07 2.24
C VAL A 117 -7.09 -9.50 0.84
N ARG A 118 -6.01 -9.24 0.09
CA ARG A 118 -6.08 -8.59 -1.23
C ARG A 118 -6.97 -9.33 -2.24
N PHE A 119 -6.96 -10.66 -2.19
CA PHE A 119 -7.68 -11.50 -3.15
C PHE A 119 -8.98 -12.08 -2.58
N GLY A 120 -9.39 -11.72 -1.36
CA GLY A 120 -10.62 -12.19 -0.75
C GLY A 120 -10.67 -13.72 -0.60
N VAL A 121 -9.54 -14.36 -0.25
CA VAL A 121 -9.45 -15.81 -0.07
C VAL A 121 -9.02 -16.17 1.34
N SER A 122 -9.31 -17.40 1.78
CA SER A 122 -8.81 -17.87 3.07
C SER A 122 -7.28 -18.00 3.08
N GLY A 123 -6.67 -17.81 4.25
CA GLY A 123 -5.22 -17.98 4.42
C GLY A 123 -4.72 -19.36 3.99
N ARG A 124 -5.50 -20.43 4.16
CA ARG A 124 -5.18 -21.78 3.66
C ARG A 124 -5.08 -21.80 2.13
N ARG A 125 -6.06 -21.22 1.42
CA ARG A 125 -6.05 -21.13 -0.04
C ARG A 125 -4.89 -20.27 -0.55
N ALA A 126 -4.60 -19.18 0.14
CA ALA A 126 -3.46 -18.33 -0.17
C ALA A 126 -2.12 -19.08 -0.02
N ARG A 127 -1.91 -19.81 1.09
CA ARG A 127 -0.71 -20.63 1.31
C ARG A 127 -0.54 -21.71 0.25
N ALA A 128 -1.62 -22.41 -0.10
CA ALA A 128 -1.57 -23.44 -1.14
C ALA A 128 -1.17 -22.86 -2.50
N ARG A 129 -1.67 -21.67 -2.86
CA ARG A 129 -1.30 -20.98 -4.10
C ARG A 129 0.15 -20.49 -4.08
N VAL A 130 0.60 -19.87 -3.00
CA VAL A 130 2.00 -19.46 -2.84
C VAL A 130 2.92 -20.67 -2.98
N SER A 131 2.65 -21.75 -2.25
CA SER A 131 3.47 -22.97 -2.29
C SER A 131 3.57 -23.56 -3.70
N ARG A 132 2.49 -23.51 -4.48
CA ARG A 132 2.50 -23.88 -5.90
C ARG A 132 3.39 -22.95 -6.73
N LEU A 133 3.22 -21.63 -6.61
CA LEU A 133 4.04 -20.68 -7.37
C LEU A 133 5.54 -20.79 -7.00
N GLU A 134 5.84 -21.15 -5.76
CA GLU A 134 7.19 -21.50 -5.30
C GLU A 134 7.71 -22.80 -5.91
N SER A 135 6.89 -23.86 -5.99
CA SER A 135 7.30 -25.13 -6.61
C SER A 135 7.62 -25.00 -8.10
N HIS A 136 7.05 -23.99 -8.78
CA HIS A 136 7.39 -23.64 -10.16
C HIS A 136 8.54 -22.61 -10.27
N GLY A 137 9.14 -22.21 -9.14
CA GLY A 137 10.26 -21.28 -9.08
C GLY A 137 9.90 -19.84 -9.46
N LEU A 138 8.62 -19.44 -9.35
CA LEU A 138 8.15 -18.08 -9.66
C LEU A 138 8.22 -17.17 -8.44
N LEU A 139 8.02 -17.75 -7.26
CA LEU A 139 8.14 -17.08 -5.97
C LEU A 139 9.22 -17.74 -5.12
N VAL A 140 9.69 -16.99 -4.13
CA VAL A 140 10.47 -17.52 -3.01
C VAL A 140 9.98 -16.86 -1.73
N GLY A 141 9.90 -17.64 -0.67
CA GLY A 141 9.43 -17.19 0.65
C GLY A 141 10.46 -17.48 1.73
N VAL A 142 10.91 -16.43 2.41
CA VAL A 142 11.93 -16.51 3.47
C VAL A 142 11.35 -16.07 4.82
N ARG A 143 11.91 -16.58 5.91
CA ARG A 143 11.58 -16.15 7.29
C ARG A 143 12.81 -16.33 8.17
N ASP A 144 12.96 -15.48 9.17
CA ASP A 144 14.08 -15.54 10.10
C ASP A 144 13.84 -16.59 11.20
N HIS A 145 12.57 -16.78 11.60
CA HIS A 145 12.16 -17.78 12.58
C HIS A 145 10.77 -18.35 12.28
N VAL A 146 10.44 -19.50 12.87
CA VAL A 146 9.22 -20.27 12.55
C VAL A 146 7.92 -19.50 12.82
N SER A 147 7.88 -18.68 13.86
CA SER A 147 6.71 -17.87 14.24
C SER A 147 6.53 -16.61 13.40
N GLN A 148 7.52 -16.26 12.55
CA GLN A 148 7.42 -15.12 11.64
C GLN A 148 6.65 -15.54 10.37
N SER A 149 5.72 -14.71 9.90
CA SER A 149 5.14 -14.90 8.57
C SER A 149 6.23 -14.89 7.49
N ARG A 150 6.10 -15.70 6.44
CA ARG A 150 7.09 -15.71 5.35
C ARG A 150 6.99 -14.43 4.53
N ALA A 151 8.14 -13.81 4.24
CA ALA A 151 8.28 -12.73 3.27
C ALA A 151 8.45 -13.34 1.88
N ILE A 152 7.47 -13.11 1.01
CA ILE A 152 7.32 -13.70 -0.32
C ILE A 152 7.66 -12.65 -1.37
N TYR A 153 8.55 -12.99 -2.30
CA TYR A 153 8.93 -12.09 -3.40
C TYR A 153 9.16 -12.85 -4.70
N LEU A 154 9.16 -12.12 -5.83
CA LEU A 154 9.40 -12.69 -7.15
C LEU A 154 10.84 -13.17 -7.30
N THR A 155 11.01 -14.35 -7.89
CA THR A 155 12.30 -14.77 -8.46
C THR A 155 12.55 -14.03 -9.79
N PRO A 156 13.77 -14.09 -10.37
CA PRO A 156 13.99 -13.60 -11.74
C PRO A 156 13.06 -14.25 -12.77
N LYS A 157 12.74 -15.53 -12.61
CA LYS A 157 11.78 -16.25 -13.47
C LYS A 157 10.37 -15.68 -13.32
N GLY A 158 9.90 -15.48 -12.09
CA GLY A 158 8.58 -14.90 -11.81
C GLY A 158 8.44 -13.45 -12.27
N ALA A 159 9.51 -12.65 -12.20
CA ALA A 159 9.50 -11.29 -12.75
C ALA A 159 9.36 -11.29 -14.28
N ARG A 160 10.13 -12.13 -14.98
CA ARG A 160 10.05 -12.25 -16.45
C ARG A 160 8.69 -12.74 -16.93
N SER A 161 8.06 -13.69 -16.22
CA SER A 161 6.76 -14.24 -16.61
C SER A 161 5.60 -13.23 -16.55
N ILE A 162 5.82 -12.06 -15.95
CA ILE A 162 4.84 -10.95 -15.91
C ILE A 162 5.36 -9.70 -16.62
N GLY A 163 6.39 -9.84 -17.46
CA GLY A 163 6.99 -8.73 -18.22
C GLY A 163 7.76 -7.71 -17.37
N ARG A 164 8.14 -8.04 -16.14
CA ARG A 164 8.92 -7.14 -15.26
C ARG A 164 10.40 -7.46 -15.31
N ARG A 165 11.23 -6.41 -15.21
CA ARG A 165 12.69 -6.55 -15.11
C ARG A 165 13.07 -7.24 -13.77
N PRO A 166 13.86 -8.33 -13.80
CA PRO A 166 14.34 -8.97 -12.58
C PRO A 166 15.14 -8.04 -11.68
N ARG A 167 15.02 -8.24 -10.36
CA ARG A 167 15.93 -7.59 -9.41
C ARG A 167 17.32 -8.20 -9.51
N ARG A 168 18.35 -7.37 -9.36
CA ARG A 168 19.75 -7.81 -9.24
C ARG A 168 20.05 -8.50 -7.91
N LYS A 169 19.34 -8.14 -6.82
CA LYS A 169 19.59 -8.65 -5.46
C LYS A 169 18.29 -8.99 -4.74
N ALA A 170 18.34 -10.06 -3.94
CA ALA A 170 17.27 -10.42 -3.02
C ALA A 170 16.97 -9.28 -2.02
N PRO A 171 15.71 -9.14 -1.57
CA PRO A 171 15.36 -8.22 -0.49
C PRO A 171 16.11 -8.48 0.81
N ARG A 172 16.46 -7.40 1.52
CA ARG A 172 16.95 -7.48 2.91
C ARG A 172 15.74 -7.47 3.86
N VAL A 173 15.12 -8.64 4.03
CA VAL A 173 13.82 -8.76 4.71
C VAL A 173 13.87 -8.24 6.14
N ALA A 174 14.84 -8.68 6.96
CA ALA A 174 14.91 -8.32 8.39
C ALA A 174 14.86 -6.81 8.66
N VAL A 175 15.59 -6.00 7.87
CA VAL A 175 15.70 -4.54 8.08
C VAL A 175 14.48 -3.78 7.57
N GLN A 176 13.81 -4.30 6.54
CA GLN A 176 12.79 -3.56 5.80
C GLN A 176 11.37 -4.05 6.10
N ARG A 177 11.23 -5.07 6.95
CA ARG A 177 9.99 -5.82 7.14
C ARG A 177 8.81 -4.95 7.55
N GLU A 178 8.95 -4.24 8.66
CA GLU A 178 7.85 -3.49 9.24
C GLU A 178 7.33 -2.43 8.27
N HIS A 179 8.24 -1.60 7.74
CA HIS A 179 7.92 -0.57 6.75
C HIS A 179 7.27 -1.15 5.49
N GLU A 180 7.87 -2.18 4.90
CA GLU A 180 7.33 -2.76 3.66
C GLU A 180 5.94 -3.36 3.86
N LEU A 181 5.71 -4.08 4.96
CA LEU A 181 4.40 -4.67 5.22
C LEU A 181 3.34 -3.61 5.51
N ALA A 182 3.71 -2.48 6.11
CA ALA A 182 2.82 -1.34 6.27
C ALA A 182 2.43 -0.72 4.91
N VAL A 183 3.39 -0.55 4.00
CA VAL A 183 3.13 -0.07 2.64
C VAL A 183 2.19 -1.01 1.89
N VAL A 184 2.43 -2.33 1.97
CA VAL A 184 1.57 -3.34 1.33
C VAL A 184 0.14 -3.29 1.89
N ALA A 185 0.01 -3.25 3.22
CA ALA A 185 -1.30 -3.19 3.88
C ALA A 185 -2.07 -1.94 3.47
N LEU A 186 -1.43 -0.76 3.52
CA LEU A 186 -2.06 0.48 3.11
C LEU A 186 -2.47 0.46 1.63
N ALA A 187 -1.62 -0.07 0.74
CA ALA A 187 -1.97 -0.18 -0.68
C ALA A 187 -3.20 -1.07 -0.91
N ILE A 188 -3.33 -2.17 -0.15
CA ILE A 188 -4.51 -3.04 -0.21
C ILE A 188 -5.76 -2.27 0.24
N ASP A 189 -5.70 -1.59 1.38
CA ASP A 189 -6.84 -0.85 1.92
C ASP A 189 -7.29 0.26 0.96
N LEU A 190 -6.33 0.99 0.39
CA LEU A 190 -6.61 2.03 -0.60
C LEU A 190 -7.20 1.46 -1.89
N GLU A 191 -6.69 0.35 -2.41
CA GLU A 191 -7.23 -0.29 -3.61
C GLU A 191 -8.64 -0.83 -3.42
N LEU A 192 -8.93 -1.39 -2.24
CA LEU A 192 -10.27 -1.91 -1.92
C LEU A 192 -11.29 -0.79 -1.71
N ALA A 193 -10.84 0.38 -1.26
CA ALA A 193 -11.68 1.57 -1.05
C ALA A 193 -11.73 2.53 -2.26
N ALA A 194 -10.91 2.31 -3.29
CA ALA A 194 -10.78 3.25 -4.40
C ALA A 194 -11.99 3.26 -5.34
N SER A 195 -12.44 4.46 -5.68
CA SER A 195 -13.40 4.68 -6.77
C SER A 195 -12.77 4.36 -8.13
N PRO A 196 -13.57 4.03 -9.16
CA PRO A 196 -13.09 3.88 -10.52
C PRO A 196 -12.27 5.11 -10.98
N GLY A 197 -11.17 4.86 -11.68
CA GLY A 197 -10.26 5.90 -12.18
C GLY A 197 -9.22 6.41 -11.17
N ILE A 198 -9.27 5.97 -9.91
CA ILE A 198 -8.19 6.23 -8.94
C ILE A 198 -7.15 5.12 -9.03
N GLU A 199 -5.90 5.51 -9.30
CA GLU A 199 -4.76 4.61 -9.30
C GLU A 199 -4.01 4.65 -7.97
N ILE A 200 -3.48 3.50 -7.58
CA ILE A 200 -2.57 3.33 -6.46
C ILE A 200 -1.26 2.78 -7.04
N LEU A 201 -0.22 3.60 -7.03
CA LEU A 201 1.09 3.24 -7.56
C LEU A 201 2.06 3.05 -6.40
N THR A 202 2.79 1.95 -6.38
CA THR A 202 3.87 1.75 -5.42
C THR A 202 5.16 2.41 -5.91
N GLU A 203 6.16 2.54 -5.03
CA GLU A 203 7.53 2.92 -5.39
C GLU A 203 8.01 2.21 -6.68
N ARG A 204 7.73 0.91 -6.82
CA ARG A 204 8.18 0.12 -7.97
C ARG A 204 7.37 0.36 -9.23
N ASP A 205 6.07 0.59 -9.10
CA ASP A 205 5.24 0.96 -10.24
C ASP A 205 5.67 2.31 -10.79
N CYS A 206 5.91 3.29 -9.90
CA CYS A 206 6.46 4.59 -10.25
C CYS A 206 7.80 4.48 -10.98
N ARG A 207 8.75 3.68 -10.47
CA ARG A 207 10.04 3.43 -11.14
C ARG A 207 9.88 2.78 -12.51
N GLY A 208 8.99 1.79 -12.62
CA GLY A 208 8.72 1.10 -13.88
C GLY A 208 8.16 2.06 -14.93
N ARG A 209 7.11 2.80 -14.57
CA ARG A 209 6.48 3.81 -15.42
C ARG A 209 7.47 4.88 -15.87
N GLU A 210 8.30 5.41 -14.99
CA GLU A 210 9.35 6.36 -15.37
C GLU A 210 10.38 5.77 -16.33
N ALA A 211 10.80 4.52 -16.09
CA ALA A 211 11.75 3.83 -16.98
C ALA A 211 11.16 3.55 -18.36
N ASP A 212 9.83 3.44 -18.45
CA ASP A 212 9.08 3.26 -19.68
C ASP A 212 8.63 4.60 -20.31
N GLY A 213 9.02 5.75 -19.73
CA GLY A 213 8.72 7.09 -20.25
C GLY A 213 7.29 7.59 -19.97
N LEU A 214 6.54 6.93 -19.08
CA LEU A 214 5.13 7.21 -18.78
C LEU A 214 4.93 8.34 -17.75
N GLY A 215 5.75 9.38 -17.86
CA GLY A 215 5.71 10.55 -16.97
C GLY A 215 6.54 10.42 -15.70
N ARG A 216 6.63 11.53 -14.95
CA ARG A 216 7.50 11.68 -13.78
C ARG A 216 6.74 11.47 -12.48
N HIS A 217 7.21 10.55 -11.64
CA HIS A 217 6.67 10.19 -10.33
C HIS A 217 7.67 10.42 -9.17
N SER A 218 8.96 10.55 -9.46
CA SER A 218 10.02 10.84 -8.49
C SER A 218 10.08 12.33 -8.16
N ILE A 219 10.54 12.64 -6.96
CA ILE A 219 11.04 13.98 -6.59
C ILE A 219 12.56 14.04 -6.68
N ASP A 220 13.09 15.23 -6.94
CA ASP A 220 14.53 15.52 -6.87
C ASP A 220 14.91 15.85 -5.44
N LEU A 221 15.86 15.10 -4.87
CA LEU A 221 16.54 15.45 -3.65
C LEU A 221 17.85 16.15 -4.00
N ILE A 222 18.05 17.34 -3.42
CA ILE A 222 19.35 18.01 -3.43
C ILE A 222 20.01 17.73 -2.08
N ASP A 223 21.19 17.14 -2.10
CA ASP A 223 21.98 16.95 -0.88
C ASP A 223 22.82 18.19 -0.53
N ASP A 224 23.53 18.13 0.59
CA ASP A 224 24.39 19.19 1.10
C ASP A 224 25.59 19.53 0.18
N ARG A 225 25.90 18.64 -0.77
CA ARG A 225 26.95 18.82 -1.78
C ARG A 225 26.41 19.32 -3.11
N GLY A 226 25.11 19.61 -3.20
CA GLY A 226 24.44 20.02 -4.43
C GLY A 226 24.20 18.86 -5.41
N MET A 227 24.47 17.61 -5.01
CA MET A 227 24.20 16.45 -5.85
C MET A 227 22.70 16.18 -5.86
N THR A 228 22.17 15.99 -7.07
CA THR A 228 20.77 15.63 -7.26
C THR A 228 20.61 14.11 -7.28
N SER A 229 19.68 13.60 -6.49
CA SER A 229 19.28 12.19 -6.51
C SER A 229 17.77 12.07 -6.59
N ARG A 230 17.27 11.05 -7.28
CA ARG A 230 15.82 10.80 -7.38
C ARG A 230 15.32 9.98 -6.20
N ARG A 231 14.18 10.37 -5.66
CA ARG A 231 13.42 9.60 -4.67
C ARG A 231 12.00 9.38 -5.18
N TRP A 232 11.51 8.16 -5.00
CA TRP A 232 10.12 7.82 -5.25
C TRP A 232 9.36 7.76 -3.92
N PRO A 233 8.11 8.26 -3.86
CA PRO A 233 7.23 8.04 -2.70
C PRO A 233 7.00 6.55 -2.44
N ASP A 234 6.61 6.18 -1.21
CA ASP A 234 6.23 4.81 -0.91
C ASP A 234 4.99 4.40 -1.73
N LEU A 235 3.99 5.29 -1.76
CA LEU A 235 2.81 5.19 -2.61
C LEU A 235 2.48 6.53 -3.28
N ILE A 236 1.84 6.47 -4.44
CA ILE A 236 1.12 7.59 -5.05
C ILE A 236 -0.33 7.15 -5.24
N VAL A 237 -1.26 8.03 -4.87
CA VAL A 237 -2.71 7.82 -5.02
C VAL A 237 -3.27 8.96 -5.85
N GLY A 238 -4.13 8.65 -6.81
CA GLY A 238 -4.91 9.65 -7.52
C GLY A 238 -5.03 9.36 -9.01
N SER A 239 -5.28 10.43 -9.77
CA SER A 239 -5.36 10.42 -11.23
C SER A 239 -4.23 11.25 -11.83
N ASP A 240 -4.12 11.25 -13.16
CA ASP A 240 -3.08 12.01 -13.87
C ASP A 240 -3.07 13.51 -13.51
N GLN A 241 -4.25 14.09 -13.27
CA GLN A 241 -4.42 15.50 -12.92
C GLN A 241 -4.11 15.81 -11.46
N ARG A 242 -4.29 14.85 -10.55
CA ARG A 242 -4.14 15.07 -9.12
C ARG A 242 -3.53 13.86 -8.44
N ARG A 243 -2.24 14.01 -8.11
CA ARG A 243 -1.44 12.96 -7.49
C ARG A 243 -1.07 13.33 -6.06
N VAL A 244 -1.37 12.42 -5.14
CA VAL A 244 -1.05 12.52 -3.72
C VAL A 244 0.02 11.50 -3.42
N ALA A 245 1.20 11.95 -3.00
CA ALA A 245 2.22 11.07 -2.46
C ALA A 245 1.89 10.68 -1.03
N ILE A 246 2.19 9.43 -0.65
CA ILE A 246 2.12 8.96 0.72
C ILE A 246 3.50 8.43 1.11
N GLU A 247 3.99 8.87 2.26
CA GLU A 247 5.23 8.43 2.90
C GLU A 247 4.87 7.86 4.27
N ILE A 248 5.30 6.63 4.55
CA ILE A 248 5.15 6.01 5.87
C ILE A 248 6.46 6.18 6.61
N GLU A 249 6.43 6.65 7.87
CA GLU A 249 7.65 6.84 8.63
C GLU A 249 7.53 6.34 10.07
N PHE A 250 8.32 5.31 10.38
CA PHE A 250 8.37 4.69 11.72
C PHE A 250 9.60 5.09 12.51
N ALA A 251 10.72 5.37 11.85
CA ALA A 251 11.99 5.70 12.49
C ALA A 251 12.39 7.15 12.26
N SER A 252 13.29 7.66 13.09
CA SER A 252 13.85 8.99 12.89
C SER A 252 14.98 8.95 11.86
N LYS A 253 14.83 9.68 10.74
CA LYS A 253 15.95 9.97 9.83
C LYS A 253 16.93 10.96 10.47
N ALA A 254 18.14 11.05 9.93
CA ALA A 254 19.03 12.19 10.21
C ALA A 254 18.34 13.53 9.87
N ALA A 255 18.64 14.60 10.61
CA ALA A 255 17.98 15.90 10.47
C ALA A 255 18.15 16.51 9.09
N SER A 256 19.36 16.49 8.56
CA SER A 256 19.69 16.97 7.21
C SER A 256 18.89 16.22 6.15
N ARG A 257 18.85 14.89 6.23
CA ARG A 257 18.09 14.04 5.29
C ARG A 257 16.59 14.33 5.33
N LEU A 258 16.02 14.51 6.52
CA LEU A 258 14.59 14.84 6.65
C LEU A 258 14.29 16.22 6.04
N ALA A 259 15.15 17.21 6.29
CA ALA A 259 15.01 18.54 5.74
C ALA A 259 15.05 18.54 4.20
N SER A 260 16.00 17.83 3.60
CA SER A 260 16.10 17.69 2.13
C SER A 260 14.84 17.05 1.55
N ILE A 261 14.33 15.95 2.14
CA ILE A 261 13.09 15.30 1.69
C ILE A 261 11.89 16.25 1.76
N VAL A 262 11.73 16.95 2.88
CA VAL A 262 10.61 17.88 3.07
C VAL A 262 10.68 19.05 2.10
N ALA A 263 11.85 19.67 1.92
CA ALA A 263 12.04 20.75 0.96
C ALA A 263 11.70 20.30 -0.47
N SER A 264 12.17 19.11 -0.85
CA SER A 264 11.96 18.52 -2.17
C SER A 264 10.48 18.25 -2.46
N TYR A 265 9.73 17.75 -1.48
CA TYR A 265 8.28 17.59 -1.63
C TYR A 265 7.57 18.93 -1.75
N LEU A 266 7.89 19.90 -0.89
CA LEU A 266 7.26 21.23 -0.92
C LEU A 266 7.44 21.93 -2.28
N ALA A 267 8.56 21.69 -2.96
CA ALA A 267 8.88 22.21 -4.29
C ALA A 267 8.45 21.29 -5.45
N SER A 268 7.77 20.17 -5.19
CA SER A 268 7.39 19.21 -6.24
C SER A 268 6.12 19.62 -7.00
N SER A 269 5.83 18.93 -8.10
CA SER A 269 4.58 19.09 -8.87
C SER A 269 3.42 18.22 -8.36
N LEU A 270 3.58 17.55 -7.22
CA LEU A 270 2.50 16.78 -6.60
C LEU A 270 1.46 17.73 -6.00
N ALA A 271 0.20 17.30 -5.99
CA ALA A 271 -0.86 18.11 -5.37
C ALA A 271 -0.72 18.11 -3.84
N GLU A 272 -0.36 16.95 -3.28
CA GLU A 272 -0.21 16.76 -1.85
C GLU A 272 0.85 15.67 -1.56
N VAL A 273 1.54 15.78 -0.41
CA VAL A 273 2.24 14.68 0.23
C VAL A 273 1.68 14.46 1.64
N ARG A 274 1.36 13.20 1.97
CA ARG A 274 0.89 12.77 3.28
C ARG A 274 1.97 11.96 3.98
N PHE A 275 2.45 12.46 5.11
CA PHE A 275 3.33 11.70 6.00
C PHE A 275 2.51 10.98 7.05
N LEU A 276 2.53 9.64 7.02
CA LEU A 276 1.90 8.78 8.02
C LEU A 276 2.96 8.34 9.04
N VAL A 277 2.79 8.74 10.29
CA VAL A 277 3.83 8.54 11.32
C VAL A 277 3.34 7.70 12.49
N ALA A 278 4.23 6.88 13.05
CA ALA A 278 3.93 6.03 14.21
C ALA A 278 4.42 6.62 15.55
N SER A 279 4.88 7.88 15.57
CA SER A 279 5.41 8.53 16.77
C SER A 279 4.99 10.00 16.89
N PRO A 280 4.48 10.42 18.07
CA PRO A 280 4.17 11.84 18.33
C PRO A 280 5.41 12.75 18.28
N ALA A 281 6.60 12.22 18.61
CA ALA A 281 7.85 12.99 18.56
C ALA A 281 8.27 13.23 17.11
N LEU A 282 8.11 12.22 16.26
CA LEU A 282 8.36 12.33 14.83
C LEU A 282 7.38 13.30 14.15
N ALA A 283 6.09 13.26 14.52
CA ALA A 283 5.08 14.20 14.03
C ALA A 283 5.48 15.65 14.32
N ALA A 284 5.82 15.97 15.57
CA ALA A 284 6.27 17.31 15.97
C ALA A 284 7.54 17.74 15.22
N ARG A 285 8.48 16.82 15.03
CA ARG A 285 9.72 17.09 14.30
C ARG A 285 9.45 17.38 12.82
N LEU A 286 8.62 16.60 12.15
CA LEU A 286 8.21 16.85 10.76
C LEU A 286 7.51 18.19 10.61
N GLN A 287 6.61 18.53 11.54
CA GLN A 287 5.90 19.81 11.53
C GLN A 287 6.88 20.98 11.64
N ARG A 288 7.84 20.91 12.58
CA ARG A 288 8.90 21.92 12.69
C ARG A 288 9.75 22.02 11.43
N THR A 289 10.18 20.88 10.88
CA THR A 289 10.97 20.84 9.63
C THR A 289 10.19 21.45 8.46
N ARG A 290 8.90 21.13 8.32
CA ARG A 290 8.00 21.71 7.31
C ARG A 290 7.97 23.23 7.40
N THR A 291 7.75 23.79 8.59
CA THR A 291 7.72 25.25 8.79
C THR A 291 9.03 25.90 8.37
N ILE A 292 10.17 25.36 8.81
CA ILE A 292 11.50 25.88 8.49
C ILE A 292 11.76 25.81 6.97
N GLN A 293 11.52 24.67 6.33
CA GLN A 293 11.80 24.51 4.90
C GLN A 293 10.87 25.37 4.03
N ARG A 294 9.60 25.53 4.42
CA ARG A 294 8.68 26.42 3.71
C ARG A 294 9.19 27.88 3.72
N GLY A 295 9.64 28.38 4.88
CA GLY A 295 10.24 29.71 4.97
C GLY A 295 11.50 29.86 4.14
N ARG A 296 12.37 28.84 4.12
CA ARG A 296 13.59 28.84 3.29
C ARG A 296 13.29 28.90 1.79
N LEU A 297 12.33 28.12 1.31
CA LEU A 297 11.94 28.12 -0.11
C LEU A 297 11.39 29.49 -0.53
N ILE A 298 10.56 30.11 0.31
CA ILE A 298 10.05 31.47 0.06
C ILE A 298 11.19 32.48 -0.04
N ASN A 299 12.17 32.42 0.88
CA ASN A 299 13.35 33.30 0.85
C ASN A 299 14.20 33.08 -0.42
N GLN A 300 14.18 31.87 -0.98
CA GLN A 300 14.83 31.52 -2.25
C GLN A 300 13.97 31.85 -3.48
N ARG A 301 12.81 32.50 -3.30
CA ARG A 301 11.83 32.79 -4.36
C ARG A 301 11.29 31.53 -5.06
N ILE A 302 11.28 30.41 -4.36
CA ILE A 302 10.66 29.16 -4.81
C ILE A 302 9.28 29.06 -4.16
N THR A 303 8.23 29.14 -4.97
CA THR A 303 6.85 29.00 -4.50
C THR A 303 6.55 27.55 -4.12
N PRO A 304 6.22 27.23 -2.86
CA PRO A 304 5.82 25.88 -2.48
C PRO A 304 4.45 25.56 -3.06
N THR A 305 4.40 24.68 -4.06
CA THR A 305 3.17 24.28 -4.78
C THR A 305 2.49 23.07 -4.14
N THR A 306 3.25 22.20 -3.46
CA THR A 306 2.72 20.97 -2.88
C THR A 306 2.19 21.21 -1.47
N THR A 307 0.97 20.73 -1.18
CA THR A 307 0.44 20.68 0.18
C THR A 307 1.10 19.53 0.94
N MET A 308 1.59 19.77 2.16
CA MET A 308 2.15 18.71 3.02
C MET A 308 1.26 18.52 4.24
N THR A 309 0.76 17.30 4.45
CA THR A 309 -0.01 16.91 5.63
C THR A 309 0.74 15.83 6.43
N ILE A 310 0.51 15.83 7.74
CA ILE A 310 1.07 14.84 8.67
C ILE A 310 -0.12 14.22 9.39
N ALA A 311 -0.16 12.90 9.48
CA ALA A 311 -1.21 12.17 10.15
C ALA A 311 -0.64 10.95 10.87
N ALA A 312 -1.40 10.42 11.83
CA ALA A 312 -1.02 9.17 12.47
C ALA A 312 -1.11 8.01 11.48
N TRP A 313 -0.17 7.08 11.56
CA TRP A 313 -0.25 5.80 10.87
C TRP A 313 -1.51 5.04 11.35
N PRO A 314 -2.42 4.62 10.45
CA PRO A 314 -3.66 3.95 10.86
C PRO A 314 -3.44 2.67 11.66
N GLY A 315 -2.33 1.97 11.43
CA GLY A 315 -1.96 0.77 12.20
C GLY A 315 -1.24 1.05 13.52
N ALA A 316 -1.03 2.32 13.91
CA ALA A 316 -0.48 2.65 15.24
C ALA A 316 -1.54 2.44 16.33
N PRO A 317 -1.16 2.13 17.60
CA PRO A 317 -2.12 2.01 18.70
C PRO A 317 -2.95 3.28 18.90
N ASP A 318 -4.19 3.13 19.36
CA ASP A 318 -5.17 4.24 19.50
C ASP A 318 -4.59 5.43 20.29
N HIS A 319 -4.01 5.16 21.46
CA HIS A 319 -3.38 6.19 22.30
C HIS A 319 -2.25 6.96 21.58
N VAL A 320 -1.52 6.31 20.65
CA VAL A 320 -0.49 6.97 19.83
C VAL A 320 -1.15 7.87 18.80
N ARG A 321 -2.22 7.42 18.15
CA ARG A 321 -2.96 8.22 17.16
C ARG A 321 -3.56 9.47 17.80
N ASP A 322 -4.14 9.33 19.00
CA ASP A 322 -4.72 10.45 19.75
C ASP A 322 -3.66 11.48 20.16
N GLN A 323 -2.50 11.03 20.62
CA GLN A 323 -1.38 11.92 20.95
C GLN A 323 -0.83 12.67 19.72
N ILE A 324 -0.76 12.01 18.55
CA ILE A 324 -0.38 12.67 17.30
C ILE A 324 -1.42 13.72 16.92
N ALA A 325 -2.71 13.38 16.99
CA ALA A 325 -3.79 14.31 16.68
C ALA A 325 -3.76 15.55 17.59
N LEU A 326 -3.52 15.38 18.89
CA LEU A 326 -3.40 16.48 19.84
C LEU A 326 -2.22 17.42 19.52
N ARG A 327 -1.07 16.88 19.09
CA ARG A 327 0.14 17.67 18.78
C ARG A 327 0.08 18.41 17.44
N LEU A 328 -0.84 18.02 16.56
CA LEU A 328 -1.01 18.62 15.24
C LEU A 328 -2.09 19.71 15.21
N ARG A 329 -2.85 19.87 16.30
CA ARG A 329 -3.73 21.02 16.55
C ARG A 329 -2.89 22.21 17.03
#